data_AF-A0A662D4C7-F1
#
_entry.id   AF-A0A662D4C7-F1
#
_cell.length_a   1.000
_cell.length_b   1.000
_cell.length_c   1.000
_cell.angle_alpha   90.00
_cell.angle_beta   90.00
_cell.angle_gamma   90.00
#
_symmetry.space_group_name_H-M   'P 1'
#
loop_
_entity.id
_entity.type
_entity.pdbx_description
1 polymer ?
#
loop_
_entity_poly.entity_id
_entity_poly.type
_entity_poly.pdbx_seq_one_letter_code
_entity_poly.pdbx_strand_id
1 'polypeptide(L)'
;NKASLLAAKVIALFTRPYTKGRDVYDIFWFRSKWKDLKPNYELLNNGLLQITTLRKKVTFNEENWLGILKEKIETLNWKEVINDARPFIENPDELLTFSKENMLLLFSE
;
A
#
# COMPACT_ATOMS: atom_id res chain seq x y z
N ASN A 1 -11.29 -8.90 9.76
CA ASN A 1 -10.31 -9.75 9.04
C ASN A 1 -9.16 -8.86 8.56
N LYS A 2 -7.90 -9.11 8.97
CA LYS A 2 -6.72 -8.28 8.62
C LYS A 2 -6.38 -8.30 7.14
N ALA A 3 -6.50 -9.46 6.48
CA ALA A 3 -6.23 -9.60 5.05
C ALA A 3 -7.15 -8.71 4.20
N SER A 4 -8.42 -8.58 4.60
CA SER A 4 -9.38 -7.68 3.95
C SER A 4 -9.08 -6.20 4.19
N LEU A 5 -8.58 -5.83 5.38
CA LEU A 5 -8.15 -4.45 5.65
C LEU A 5 -6.93 -4.07 4.81
N LEU A 6 -5.94 -4.96 4.71
CA LEU A 6 -4.81 -4.76 3.82
C LEU A 6 -5.25 -4.63 2.36
N ALA A 7 -6.14 -5.51 1.89
CA ALA A 7 -6.71 -5.42 0.54
C ALA A 7 -7.39 -4.07 0.27
N ALA A 8 -8.18 -3.56 1.21
CA ALA A 8 -8.84 -2.25 1.08
C ALA A 8 -7.82 -1.10 0.96
N LYS A 9 -6.71 -1.15 1.69
CA LYS A 9 -5.64 -0.16 1.60
C LYS A 9 -4.90 -0.22 0.26
N VAL A 10 -4.62 -1.43 -0.23
CA VAL A 10 -4.07 -1.62 -1.57
C VAL A 10 -5.04 -1.10 -2.64
N ILE A 11 -6.33 -1.42 -2.56
CA ILE A 11 -7.34 -0.86 -3.49
C ILE A 11 -7.27 0.68 -3.47
N ALA A 12 -7.28 1.31 -2.29
CA ALA A 12 -7.23 2.77 -2.19
C ALA A 12 -5.97 3.37 -2.85
N LEU A 13 -4.81 2.72 -2.70
CA LEU A 13 -3.55 3.15 -3.31
C LEU A 13 -3.61 3.20 -4.86
N PHE A 14 -4.30 2.24 -5.48
CA PHE A 14 -4.41 2.15 -6.94
C PHE A 14 -5.57 2.95 -7.53
N THR A 15 -6.61 3.24 -6.74
CA THR A 15 -7.87 3.79 -7.23
C THR A 15 -8.02 5.29 -7.02
N ARG A 16 -7.35 5.88 -6.02
CA ARG A 16 -7.44 7.32 -5.80
C ARG A 16 -6.74 8.09 -6.93
N PRO A 17 -7.33 9.21 -7.40
CA PRO A 17 -6.72 10.06 -8.42
C PRO A 17 -5.59 10.97 -7.86
N TYR A 18 -5.29 10.87 -6.57
CA TYR A 18 -4.28 11.64 -5.87
C TYR A 18 -3.54 10.76 -4.85
N THR A 19 -2.35 11.19 -4.45
CA THR A 19 -1.57 10.53 -3.40
C THR A 19 -2.24 10.73 -2.05
N LYS A 20 -2.60 9.63 -1.37
CA LYS A 20 -3.05 9.65 0.03
C LYS A 20 -2.01 8.97 0.91
N GLY A 21 -1.16 9.77 1.54
CA GLY A 21 -0.05 9.31 2.37
C GLY A 21 -0.49 8.42 3.55
N ARG A 22 -1.64 8.70 4.17
CA ARG A 22 -2.17 7.85 5.24
C ARG A 22 -2.38 6.39 4.81
N ASP A 23 -2.87 6.15 3.59
CA ASP A 23 -3.08 4.80 3.06
C ASP A 23 -1.74 4.09 2.78
N VAL A 24 -0.71 4.84 2.36
CA VAL A 24 0.67 4.34 2.20
C VAL A 24 1.26 3.93 3.55
N TYR A 25 1.09 4.77 4.57
CA TYR A 25 1.53 4.47 5.93
C TYR A 25 0.81 3.23 6.50
N ASP A 26 -0.49 3.05 6.26
CA ASP A 26 -1.20 1.83 6.69
C ASP A 26 -0.59 0.57 6.06
N ILE A 27 -0.23 0.60 4.77
CA ILE A 27 0.44 -0.53 4.11
C ILE A 27 1.80 -0.78 4.76
N PHE A 28 2.60 0.27 5.00
CA PHE A 28 3.87 0.17 5.71
C PHE A 28 3.70 -0.48 7.09
N TRP A 29 2.71 -0.03 7.86
CA TRP A 29 2.40 -0.56 9.18
C TRP A 29 1.95 -2.03 9.15
N PHE A 30 1.08 -2.43 8.22
CA PHE A 30 0.70 -3.83 8.05
C PHE A 30 1.91 -4.71 7.75
N ARG A 31 2.80 -4.26 6.86
CA ARG A 31 4.00 -5.00 6.46
C ARG A 31 5.04 -5.09 7.57
N SER A 32 5.23 -4.03 8.35
CA SER A 32 6.17 -4.04 9.47
C SER A 32 5.70 -4.90 10.65
N LYS A 33 4.38 -5.07 10.82
CA LYS A 33 3.79 -5.88 11.90
C LYS A 33 3.57 -7.34 11.52
N TRP A 34 3.22 -7.64 10.26
CA TRP A 34 2.91 -8.99 9.81
C TRP A 34 3.54 -9.29 8.45
N LYS A 35 4.78 -9.77 8.47
CA LYS A 35 5.56 -10.09 7.27
C LYS A 35 4.90 -11.15 6.38
N ASP A 36 4.18 -12.12 6.95
CA ASP A 36 3.53 -13.19 6.17
C ASP A 36 2.07 -12.86 5.80
N LEU A 37 1.55 -11.70 6.22
CA LEU A 37 0.16 -11.32 5.91
C LEU A 37 0.03 -10.99 4.42
N LYS A 38 -0.81 -11.77 3.74
CA LYS A 38 -1.24 -11.53 2.36
C LYS A 38 -2.58 -10.79 2.33
N PRO A 39 -2.82 -9.92 1.34
CA PRO A 39 -4.13 -9.31 1.16
C PRO A 39 -5.16 -10.38 0.79
N ASN A 40 -6.44 -10.11 1.08
CA ASN A 40 -7.52 -10.88 0.48
C ASN A 40 -7.56 -10.57 -1.03
N TYR A 41 -7.01 -11.48 -1.85
CA TYR A 41 -6.89 -11.30 -3.30
C TYR A 41 -8.24 -11.22 -4.01
N GLU A 42 -9.24 -11.99 -3.57
CA GLU A 42 -10.58 -11.94 -4.15
C GLU A 42 -11.18 -10.54 -3.98
N LEU A 43 -11.14 -10.00 -2.76
CA LEU A 43 -11.61 -8.65 -2.46
C LEU A 43 -10.82 -7.60 -3.25
N LEU A 44 -9.49 -7.71 -3.26
CA LEU A 44 -8.59 -6.80 -3.97
C LEU A 44 -8.92 -6.74 -5.46
N ASN A 45 -8.93 -7.89 -6.13
CA ASN A 45 -9.19 -7.98 -7.57
C ASN A 45 -10.60 -7.50 -7.92
N ASN A 46 -11.61 -7.91 -7.15
CA ASN A 46 -12.99 -7.45 -7.35
C ASN A 46 -13.14 -5.93 -7.17
N GLY A 47 -12.44 -5.33 -6.19
CA GLY A 47 -12.43 -3.89 -5.98
C GLY A 47 -11.78 -3.12 -7.13
N LEU A 48 -10.67 -3.63 -7.68
CA LEU A 48 -10.00 -3.01 -8.82
C LEU A 48 -10.81 -3.13 -10.13
N LEU A 49 -11.57 -4.22 -10.32
CA LEU A 49 -12.43 -4.42 -11.49
C LEU A 49 -13.58 -3.40 -11.57
N GLN A 50 -14.01 -2.83 -10.44
CA GLN A 50 -15.02 -1.77 -10.41
C GLN A 50 -14.51 -0.47 -11.03
N ILE A 51 -13.19 -0.32 -11.19
CA ILE A 51 -12.56 0.87 -11.75
C ILE A 51 -12.27 0.64 -13.23
N THR A 52 -13.02 1.32 -14.10
CA THR A 52 -13.00 1.13 -15.55
C THR A 52 -11.61 1.26 -16.18
N THR A 53 -10.73 2.12 -15.63
CA THR A 53 -9.36 2.32 -16.12
C THR A 53 -8.38 1.20 -15.74
N LEU A 54 -8.72 0.39 -14.73
CA LEU A 54 -7.89 -0.70 -14.20
C LEU A 54 -8.40 -2.10 -14.58
N ARG A 55 -9.64 -2.17 -15.09
CA ARG A 55 -10.43 -3.38 -15.36
C ARG A 55 -9.76 -4.48 -16.21
N LYS A 56 -8.58 -4.24 -16.77
CA LYS A 56 -7.82 -5.22 -17.59
C LYS A 56 -6.29 -5.14 -17.43
N LYS A 57 -5.77 -4.37 -16.48
CA LYS A 57 -4.32 -4.08 -16.44
C LYS A 57 -3.51 -5.06 -15.59
N VAL A 58 -4.03 -5.48 -14.43
CA VAL A 58 -3.27 -6.28 -13.47
C VAL A 58 -4.22 -7.13 -12.63
N THR A 59 -3.91 -8.43 -12.46
CA THR A 59 -4.55 -9.31 -11.46
C THR A 59 -3.53 -9.60 -10.37
N PHE A 60 -3.88 -9.31 -9.12
CA PHE A 60 -3.02 -9.54 -7.97
C PHE A 60 -3.12 -10.99 -7.51
N ASN A 61 -1.98 -11.61 -7.27
CA ASN A 61 -1.85 -12.94 -6.69
C ASN A 61 -0.65 -12.99 -5.73
N GLU A 62 -0.37 -14.16 -5.17
CA GLU A 62 0.73 -14.36 -4.23
C GLU A 62 2.11 -14.04 -4.80
N GLU A 63 2.33 -14.35 -6.08
CA GLU A 63 3.63 -14.25 -6.73
C GLU A 63 3.98 -12.81 -7.13
N ASN A 64 2.98 -11.98 -7.44
CA ASN A 64 3.21 -10.68 -8.08
C ASN A 64 2.88 -9.46 -7.21
N TRP A 65 2.07 -9.59 -6.16
CA TRP A 65 1.48 -8.43 -5.49
C TRP A 65 2.51 -7.48 -4.87
N LEU A 66 3.59 -8.01 -4.31
CA LEU A 66 4.69 -7.20 -3.77
C LEU A 66 5.45 -6.46 -4.87
N GLY A 67 5.71 -7.10 -6.01
CA GLY A 67 6.36 -6.47 -7.16
C GLY A 67 5.52 -5.29 -7.69
N ILE A 68 4.22 -5.50 -7.84
CA ILE A 68 3.30 -4.44 -8.29
C ILE A 68 3.23 -3.29 -7.27
N LEU A 69 3.20 -3.60 -5.97
CA LEU A 69 3.25 -2.57 -4.93
C LEU A 69 4.56 -1.79 -4.97
N LYS A 70 5.69 -2.46 -5.18
CA LYS A 70 7.01 -1.83 -5.31
C LYS A 70 7.01 -0.81 -6.44
N GLU A 71 6.60 -1.21 -7.64
CA GLU A 71 6.50 -0.32 -8.80
C GLU A 71 5.61 0.89 -8.49
N LYS A 72 4.44 0.66 -7.86
CA LYS A 72 3.55 1.76 -7.48
C LYS A 72 4.19 2.71 -6.48
N ILE A 73 4.83 2.19 -5.44
CA ILE A 73 5.49 2.99 -4.40
C ILE A 73 6.65 3.83 -4.96
N GLU A 74 7.38 3.30 -5.95
CA GLU A 74 8.47 4.02 -6.59
C GLU A 74 8.02 5.28 -7.32
N THR A 75 6.79 5.30 -7.84
CA THR A 75 6.19 6.44 -8.58
C THR A 75 5.68 7.59 -7.71
N LEU A 76 5.55 7.39 -6.39
CA LEU A 76 4.91 8.39 -5.52
C LEU A 76 5.83 9.58 -5.23
N ASN A 77 5.23 10.76 -5.08
CA ASN A 77 5.90 11.91 -4.47
C ASN A 77 5.98 11.71 -2.95
N TRP A 78 7.11 11.20 -2.45
CA TRP A 78 7.28 10.87 -1.05
C TRP A 78 7.22 12.07 -0.11
N LYS A 79 7.52 13.29 -0.58
CA LYS A 79 7.32 14.50 0.23
C LYS A 79 5.83 14.70 0.55
N GLU A 80 4.95 14.46 -0.42
CA GLU A 80 3.49 14.54 -0.21
C GLU A 80 2.96 13.40 0.65
N VAL A 81 3.47 12.18 0.45
CA VAL A 81 3.13 11.02 1.29
C VAL A 81 3.38 11.32 2.77
N ILE A 82 4.59 11.80 3.10
CA ILE A 82 4.96 12.11 4.48
C ILE A 82 4.12 13.26 5.02
N ASN A 83 3.92 14.32 4.25
CA ASN A 83 3.12 15.46 4.69
C ASN A 83 1.65 15.11 4.95
N ASP A 84 1.03 14.24 4.15
CA ASP A 84 -0.35 13.77 4.38
C ASP A 84 -0.44 12.78 5.56
N ALA A 85 0.56 11.92 5.76
CA ALA A 85 0.52 10.92 6.82
C ALA A 85 0.83 11.51 8.21
N ARG A 86 1.75 12.48 8.29
CA ARG A 86 2.28 13.04 9.55
C ARG A 86 1.21 13.42 10.59
N PRO A 87 0.09 14.09 10.24
CA PRO A 87 -0.90 14.50 11.25
C PRO A 87 -1.61 13.33 11.95
N PHE A 88 -1.51 12.12 11.42
CA PHE A 88 -2.20 10.92 11.94
C PHE A 88 -1.26 9.97 12.68
N ILE A 89 0.04 10.27 12.72
CA ILE A 89 1.04 9.44 13.37
C ILE A 89 1.26 9.99 14.78
N GLU A 90 0.81 9.23 15.77
CA GLU A 90 0.87 9.63 17.19
C GLU A 90 2.29 9.59 17.74
N ASN A 91 3.10 8.60 17.30
CA ASN A 91 4.47 8.44 17.74
C ASN A 91 5.46 9.05 16.72
N PRO A 92 6.17 10.13 17.06
CA PRO A 92 7.15 10.76 16.18
C PRO A 92 8.28 9.81 15.73
N ASP A 93 8.61 8.79 16.51
CA ASP A 93 9.67 7.83 16.16
C ASP A 93 9.28 6.97 14.95
N GLU A 94 7.97 6.74 14.73
CA GLU A 94 7.51 5.99 13.56
C GLU A 94 7.76 6.77 12.27
N LEU A 95 7.73 8.11 12.31
CA LEU A 95 8.09 8.96 11.17
C LEU A 95 9.57 8.83 10.78
N LEU A 96 10.46 8.51 11.72
CA LEU A 96 11.88 8.26 11.42
C LEU A 96 12.05 7.01 10.56
N THR A 97 11.17 6.03 10.73
CA THR A 97 11.21 4.76 9.99
C THR A 97 10.33 4.75 8.75
N PHE A 98 9.32 5.62 8.67
CA PHE A 98 8.43 5.69 7.51
C PHE A 98 9.10 6.45 6.36
N SER A 99 9.89 5.73 5.56
CA SER A 99 10.59 6.24 4.38
C SER A 99 10.34 5.34 3.16
N LYS A 100 10.67 5.86 1.97
CA LYS A 100 10.61 5.09 0.72
C LYS A 100 11.47 3.85 0.82
N GLU A 101 12.69 4.02 1.28
CA GLU A 101 13.71 2.98 1.36
C GLU A 101 13.25 1.85 2.28
N ASN A 102 12.75 2.18 3.47
CA ASN A 102 12.26 1.18 4.40
C ASN A 102 10.99 0.48 3.89
N MET A 103 10.12 1.19 3.18
CA MET A 103 8.96 0.57 2.54
C MET A 103 9.36 -0.44 1.45
N LEU A 104 10.38 -0.12 0.65
CA LEU A 104 10.90 -1.02 -0.39
C LEU A 104 11.60 -2.25 0.21
N LEU A 105 12.29 -2.09 1.36
CA LEU A 105 12.87 -3.21 2.10
C LEU A 105 11.79 -4.20 2.55
N LEU A 106 10.66 -3.71 3.07
CA LEU A 106 9.53 -4.55 3.51
C LEU A 106 8.84 -5.37 2.39
N PHE A 107 9.16 -5.08 1.13
CA PHE A 107 8.67 -5.80 -0.05
C PHE A 107 9.71 -6.70 -0.71
N SER A 108 10.97 -6.60 -0.29
CA SER A 108 12.10 -7.34 -0.88
C SER A 108 12.43 -8.62 -0.10
N GLU A 109 11.75 -8.86 1.02
CA GLU A 109 11.90 -10.03 1.89
C GLU A 109 10.67 -10.93 1.90
#